data_AF-A0A815QEY4-F1
#
_entry.id   AF-A0A815QEY4-F1
#
_cell.length_a   1.000
_cell.length_b   1.000
_cell.length_c   1.000
_cell.angle_alpha   90.00
_cell.angle_beta   90.00
_cell.angle_gamma   90.00
#
_symmetry.space_group_name_H-M   'P 1'
#
loop_
_entity.id
_entity.type
_entity.pdbx_description
1 polymer ?
#
loop_
_entity_poly.entity_id
_entity_poly.type
_entity_poly.pdbx_seq_one_letter_code
_entity_poly.pdbx_strand_id
1 'polypeptide(L)'
;MDNTRLRSTILSAIERLSDNDLTRLHFCLGDDVPRRVRDDRTHSGTLSLIDSLFDRNKINNEDLTYLIQAFDQIQCYDAAKLLREYMKPNRAMVTSQLVRSPPLGEAILVDAYVDEDRISEHIILHSLNERYKSDWKKPLYTSLHSGAFEPV
;
A
#
# COMPACT_ATOMS: atom_id res chain seq x y z
N MET A 1 -9.59 -5.35 11.23
CA MET A 1 -10.24 -4.59 10.14
C MET A 1 -11.74 -4.70 10.30
N ASP A 2 -12.47 -3.58 10.14
CA ASP A 2 -13.90 -3.53 10.44
C ASP A 2 -14.72 -4.15 9.28
N ASN A 3 -15.40 -5.26 9.55
CA ASN A 3 -16.25 -5.97 8.58
C ASN A 3 -17.37 -5.06 8.03
N THR A 4 -17.90 -4.17 8.88
CA THR A 4 -18.91 -3.17 8.48
C THR A 4 -18.39 -2.21 7.41
N ARG A 5 -17.12 -1.77 7.53
CA ARG A 5 -16.50 -0.87 6.54
C ARG A 5 -16.34 -1.60 5.20
N LEU A 6 -15.87 -2.84 5.22
CA LEU A 6 -15.74 -3.65 4.01
C LEU A 6 -17.07 -3.81 3.27
N ARG A 7 -18.11 -4.23 4.01
CA ARG A 7 -19.46 -4.39 3.43
C ARG A 7 -19.98 -3.11 2.82
N SER A 8 -19.78 -1.97 3.49
CA SER A 8 -20.17 -0.67 2.92
C SER A 8 -19.41 -0.33 1.64
N THR A 9 -18.10 -0.60 1.58
CA THR A 9 -17.30 -0.36 0.38
C THR A 9 -17.72 -1.27 -0.78
N ILE A 10 -17.97 -2.54 -0.49
CA ILE A 10 -18.46 -3.51 -1.49
C ILE A 10 -19.82 -3.06 -2.04
N LEU A 11 -20.76 -2.65 -1.19
CA LEU A 11 -22.05 -2.13 -1.62
C LEU A 11 -21.88 -0.91 -2.53
N SER A 12 -21.06 0.06 -2.12
CA SER A 12 -20.78 1.24 -2.96
C SER A 12 -20.09 0.90 -4.28
N ALA A 13 -19.31 -0.18 -4.35
CA ALA A 13 -18.71 -0.66 -5.59
C ALA A 13 -19.78 -1.28 -6.52
N ILE A 14 -20.72 -2.06 -5.97
CA ILE A 14 -21.81 -2.69 -6.73
C ILE A 14 -22.79 -1.64 -7.26
N GLU A 15 -23.16 -0.65 -6.44
CA GLU A 15 -24.08 0.43 -6.83
C GLU A 15 -23.59 1.28 -8.00
N ARG A 16 -22.30 1.20 -8.35
CA ARG A 16 -21.69 1.90 -9.50
C ARG A 16 -21.75 1.09 -10.79
N LEU A 17 -22.16 -0.17 -10.73
CA LEU A 17 -22.23 -1.05 -11.89
C LEU A 17 -23.53 -0.81 -12.64
N SER A 18 -23.44 -0.73 -13.96
CA SER A 18 -24.63 -0.83 -14.80
C SER A 18 -25.15 -2.28 -14.84
N ASP A 19 -26.40 -2.49 -15.26
CA ASP A 19 -26.94 -3.84 -15.45
C ASP A 19 -26.09 -4.70 -16.41
N ASN A 20 -25.45 -4.05 -17.39
CA ASN A 20 -24.52 -4.71 -18.30
C ASN A 20 -23.24 -5.14 -17.58
N ASP A 21 -22.71 -4.29 -16.69
CA ASP A 21 -21.52 -4.62 -15.90
C ASP A 21 -21.81 -5.72 -14.87
N LEU A 22 -23.00 -5.72 -14.25
CA LEU A 22 -23.45 -6.83 -13.41
C LEU A 22 -23.45 -8.15 -14.20
N THR A 23 -23.98 -8.13 -15.42
CA THR A 23 -23.98 -9.32 -16.29
C THR A 23 -22.56 -9.79 -16.60
N ARG A 24 -21.65 -8.87 -16.92
CA ARG A 24 -20.24 -9.17 -17.22
C ARG A 24 -19.52 -9.69 -15.98
N LEU A 25 -19.79 -9.13 -14.81
CA LEU A 25 -19.24 -9.56 -13.54
C LEU A 25 -19.69 -10.99 -13.19
N HIS A 26 -20.99 -11.28 -13.33
CA HIS A 26 -21.54 -12.62 -13.14
C HIS A 26 -20.97 -13.65 -14.11
N PHE A 27 -20.66 -13.24 -15.35
CA PHE A 27 -19.96 -14.09 -16.30
C PHE A 27 -18.50 -14.33 -15.87
N CYS A 28 -17.78 -13.26 -15.50
CA CYS A 28 -16.37 -13.30 -15.10
C CYS A 28 -16.11 -14.16 -13.86
N LEU A 29 -17.00 -14.08 -12.87
CA LEU A 29 -16.87 -14.75 -11.57
C LEU A 29 -17.71 -16.03 -11.49
N GLY A 30 -18.51 -16.30 -12.51
CA GLY A 30 -19.57 -17.29 -12.49
C GLY A 30 -19.09 -18.73 -12.33
N ASP A 31 -17.90 -19.05 -12.83
CA ASP A 31 -17.36 -20.40 -12.78
C ASP A 31 -16.89 -20.81 -11.37
N ASP A 32 -16.62 -19.82 -10.53
CA ASP A 32 -16.18 -20.02 -9.16
C ASP A 32 -17.34 -20.07 -8.14
N VAL A 33 -18.59 -19.93 -8.58
CA VAL A 33 -19.78 -19.91 -7.71
C VAL A 33 -20.86 -20.91 -8.16
N PRO A 34 -21.81 -21.30 -7.29
CA PRO A 34 -22.91 -22.17 -7.70
C PRO A 34 -23.74 -21.55 -8.83
N ARG A 35 -24.18 -22.38 -9.79
CA ARG A 35 -24.97 -21.94 -10.94
C ARG A 35 -26.19 -21.07 -10.57
N ARG A 36 -26.89 -21.42 -9.48
CA ARG A 36 -28.04 -20.64 -8.99
C ARG A 36 -27.69 -19.19 -8.65
N VAL A 37 -26.48 -18.94 -8.14
CA VAL A 37 -25.99 -17.61 -7.76
C VAL A 37 -25.47 -16.89 -9.00
N ARG A 38 -24.79 -17.62 -9.89
CA ARG A 38 -24.33 -17.09 -11.17
C ARG A 38 -25.47 -16.53 -12.02
N ASP A 39 -26.58 -17.24 -12.09
CA ASP A 39 -27.68 -16.91 -13.00
C ASP A 39 -28.60 -15.78 -12.46
N ASP A 40 -28.51 -15.43 -11.17
CA ASP A 40 -29.23 -14.30 -10.57
C ASP A 40 -28.43 -12.99 -10.76
N ARG A 41 -28.74 -12.23 -11.80
CA ARG A 41 -28.03 -10.99 -12.17
C ARG A 41 -28.55 -9.73 -11.48
N THR A 42 -29.39 -9.88 -10.45
CA THR A 42 -29.87 -8.73 -9.68
C THR A 42 -28.78 -8.23 -8.72
N HIS A 43 -28.93 -7.02 -8.18
CA HIS A 43 -28.04 -6.51 -7.13
C HIS A 43 -27.96 -7.47 -5.92
N SER A 44 -29.09 -8.09 -5.56
CA SER A 44 -29.15 -9.10 -4.50
C SER A 44 -28.38 -10.37 -4.87
N GLY A 45 -28.48 -10.79 -6.14
CA GLY A 45 -27.71 -11.91 -6.68
C GLY A 45 -26.21 -11.63 -6.68
N THR A 46 -25.80 -10.40 -7.00
CA THR A 46 -24.39 -9.97 -6.94
C THR A 46 -23.85 -9.97 -5.51
N LEU A 47 -24.64 -9.57 -4.52
CA LEU A 47 -24.25 -9.72 -3.11
C LEU A 47 -24.09 -11.18 -2.72
N SER A 48 -25.02 -12.04 -3.15
CA SER A 48 -24.93 -13.49 -2.93
C SER A 48 -23.72 -14.12 -3.63
N LEU A 49 -23.33 -13.59 -4.79
CA LEU A 49 -22.13 -13.96 -5.53
C LEU A 49 -20.89 -13.62 -4.71
N ILE A 50 -20.80 -12.40 -4.18
CA ILE A 50 -19.66 -11.97 -3.37
C ILE A 50 -19.60 -12.75 -2.05
N ASP A 51 -20.72 -12.97 -1.37
CA ASP A 51 -20.78 -13.83 -0.18
C ASP A 51 -20.29 -15.25 -0.50
N SER A 52 -20.66 -15.79 -1.67
CA SER A 52 -20.16 -17.10 -2.13
C SER A 52 -18.63 -17.11 -2.37
N LEU A 53 -18.03 -15.98 -2.75
CA LEU A 53 -16.57 -15.86 -2.89
C LEU A 53 -15.87 -15.81 -1.53
N PHE A 54 -16.48 -15.19 -0.51
CA PHE A 54 -16.01 -15.26 0.88
C PHE A 54 -16.09 -16.70 1.42
N ASP A 55 -17.23 -17.38 1.25
CA ASP A 55 -17.44 -18.75 1.71
C ASP A 55 -16.43 -19.74 1.09
N ARG A 56 -16.02 -19.46 -0.15
CA ARG A 56 -15.04 -20.27 -0.91
C ARG A 56 -13.60 -19.80 -0.72
N ASN A 57 -13.36 -18.81 0.14
CA ASN A 57 -12.06 -18.23 0.43
C ASN A 57 -11.33 -17.72 -0.84
N LYS A 58 -12.09 -17.26 -1.84
CA LYS A 58 -11.56 -16.59 -3.04
C LYS A 58 -11.22 -15.12 -2.75
N ILE A 59 -11.94 -14.55 -1.78
CA ILE A 59 -11.67 -13.25 -1.19
C ILE A 59 -11.82 -13.35 0.32
N ASN A 60 -11.17 -12.44 1.04
CA ASN A 60 -11.33 -12.28 2.48
C ASN A 60 -11.17 -10.79 2.86
N ASN A 61 -11.21 -10.48 4.17
CA ASN A 61 -11.15 -9.08 4.62
C ASN A 61 -9.80 -8.39 4.33
N GLU A 62 -8.74 -9.17 4.12
CA GLU A 62 -7.37 -8.71 3.91
C GLU A 62 -6.92 -8.87 2.45
N ASP A 63 -7.66 -9.64 1.65
CA ASP A 63 -7.35 -9.89 0.25
C ASP A 63 -8.62 -9.85 -0.60
N LEU A 64 -8.77 -8.73 -1.30
CA LEU A 64 -9.83 -8.50 -2.30
C LEU A 64 -9.26 -8.54 -3.73
N THR A 65 -8.03 -9.00 -3.91
CA THR A 65 -7.31 -8.94 -5.20
C THR A 65 -8.08 -9.63 -6.31
N TYR A 66 -8.66 -10.79 -6.01
CA TYR A 66 -9.48 -11.54 -6.97
C TYR A 66 -10.70 -10.74 -7.46
N LEU A 67 -11.41 -10.06 -6.54
CA LEU A 67 -12.55 -9.21 -6.89
C LEU A 67 -12.11 -7.94 -7.65
N ILE A 68 -10.99 -7.33 -7.25
CA ILE A 68 -10.41 -6.17 -7.94
C ILE A 68 -10.04 -6.53 -9.38
N GLN A 69 -9.39 -7.67 -9.60
CA GLN A 69 -9.02 -8.15 -10.93
C GLN A 69 -10.25 -8.40 -11.80
N ALA A 70 -11.34 -8.93 -11.24
CA ALA A 70 -12.58 -9.10 -11.98
C ALA A 70 -13.17 -7.75 -12.42
N PHE A 71 -13.15 -6.73 -11.54
CA PHE A 71 -13.57 -5.38 -11.91
C PHE A 71 -12.69 -4.76 -13.00
N ASP A 72 -11.38 -4.98 -12.96
CA ASP A 72 -10.48 -4.52 -14.02
C ASP A 72 -10.77 -5.21 -15.36
N GLN A 73 -11.03 -6.53 -15.36
CA GLN A 73 -11.33 -7.30 -16.57
C GLN A 73 -12.62 -6.83 -17.25
N ILE A 74 -13.62 -6.42 -16.46
CA ILE A 74 -14.85 -5.82 -17.00
C ILE A 74 -14.74 -4.31 -17.22
N GLN A 75 -13.56 -3.71 -17.02
CA GLN A 75 -13.28 -2.29 -17.20
C GLN A 75 -14.08 -1.36 -16.27
N CYS A 76 -14.50 -1.85 -15.10
CA CYS A 76 -15.15 -1.08 -14.05
C CYS A 76 -14.12 -0.50 -13.08
N TYR A 77 -13.27 0.40 -13.60
CA TYR A 77 -12.11 0.92 -12.87
C TYR A 77 -12.49 1.71 -11.62
N ASP A 78 -13.64 2.39 -11.60
CA ASP A 78 -14.11 3.14 -10.43
C ASP A 78 -14.46 2.22 -9.25
N ALA A 79 -15.04 1.04 -9.54
CA ALA A 79 -15.32 0.02 -8.54
C ALA A 79 -14.02 -0.63 -8.05
N ALA A 80 -13.10 -0.97 -8.96
CA ALA A 80 -11.78 -1.48 -8.62
C ALA A 80 -10.98 -0.50 -7.74
N LYS A 81 -11.03 0.80 -8.06
CA LYS A 81 -10.36 1.87 -7.30
C LYS A 81 -10.87 1.94 -5.86
N LEU A 82 -12.18 1.89 -5.63
CA LEU A 82 -12.74 1.88 -4.27
C LEU A 82 -12.18 0.75 -3.41
N LEU A 83 -12.14 -0.46 -3.98
CA LEU A 83 -11.64 -1.63 -3.24
C LEU A 83 -10.15 -1.53 -2.97
N ARG A 84 -9.36 -1.00 -3.92
CA ARG A 84 -7.93 -0.71 -3.69
C ARG A 84 -7.74 0.33 -2.58
N GLU A 85 -8.57 1.37 -2.54
CA GLU A 85 -8.51 2.38 -1.47
C GLU A 85 -8.88 1.82 -0.11
N TYR A 86 -9.82 0.87 -0.04
CA TYR A 86 -10.09 0.13 1.19
C TYR A 86 -8.88 -0.71 1.62
N MET A 87 -8.22 -1.36 0.67
CA MET A 87 -7.05 -2.22 0.92
C MET A 87 -5.79 -1.44 1.30
N LYS A 88 -5.70 -0.14 0.95
CA LYS A 88 -4.57 0.67 1.36
C LYS A 88 -4.55 0.75 2.89
N PRO A 89 -3.43 0.39 3.54
CA PRO A 89 -3.29 0.66 4.96
C PRO A 89 -3.49 2.16 5.14
N ASN A 90 -4.30 2.52 6.14
CA ASN A 90 -4.66 3.90 6.45
C ASN A 90 -3.40 4.64 6.95
N ARG A 91 -2.48 4.95 6.03
CA ARG A 91 -1.30 5.81 6.26
C ARG A 91 -1.79 7.25 6.23
N ALA A 92 -2.69 7.58 7.14
CA ALA A 92 -3.13 8.95 7.35
C ALA A 92 -2.34 9.55 8.52
N MET A 93 -1.62 10.62 8.21
CA MET A 93 -1.07 11.65 9.10
C MET A 93 0.12 11.24 9.97
N VAL A 94 1.32 11.35 9.40
CA VAL A 94 2.38 12.03 10.17
C VAL A 94 1.93 13.48 10.26
N THR A 95 1.47 13.89 11.44
CA THR A 95 1.32 15.29 11.83
C THR A 95 2.66 15.98 11.66
N SER A 96 2.82 16.81 10.62
CA SER A 96 3.86 17.83 10.59
C SER A 96 3.56 18.84 11.70
N GLN A 97 4.02 18.54 12.92
CA GLN A 97 4.05 19.51 14.00
C GLN A 97 5.09 20.57 13.64
N LEU A 98 4.56 21.77 13.41
CA LEU A 98 5.13 23.09 13.60
C LEU A 98 6.55 23.12 14.24
N VAL A 99 7.58 23.49 13.48
CA VAL A 99 8.78 24.11 14.06
C VAL A 99 9.01 25.45 13.39
N ARG A 100 8.61 26.51 14.09
CA ARG A 100 9.18 27.85 13.92
C ARG A 100 10.69 27.73 14.12
N SER A 101 11.49 28.09 13.11
CA SER A 101 12.94 28.31 13.25
C SER A 101 13.23 29.25 14.43
N PRO A 102 14.38 29.10 15.11
CA PRO A 102 15.42 30.13 14.97
C PRO A 102 16.85 29.53 15.08
N PRO A 103 17.95 30.30 15.29
CA PRO A 103 19.01 30.46 14.30
C PRO A 103 20.33 29.77 14.70
N LEU A 104 21.15 29.48 13.69
CA LEU A 104 22.56 29.07 13.79
C LEU A 104 22.83 27.75 14.53
N GLY A 105 23.18 26.74 13.72
CA GLY A 105 23.82 25.52 14.20
C GLY A 105 22.95 24.29 14.03
N GLU A 106 22.82 23.88 12.77
CA GLU A 106 22.72 22.51 12.29
C GLU A 106 21.79 21.52 13.08
N ALA A 107 20.70 21.09 12.48
CA ALA A 107 20.26 19.70 12.43
C ALA A 107 19.08 19.70 11.50
N ILE A 108 19.23 19.03 10.38
CA ILE A 108 18.10 18.86 9.52
C ILE A 108 18.35 17.40 8.96
N LEU A 109 17.37 16.48 9.12
CA LEU A 109 17.03 15.19 8.43
C LEU A 109 16.02 15.22 7.21
N VAL A 110 16.44 14.92 5.95
CA VAL A 110 15.62 15.08 4.71
C VAL A 110 14.52 14.02 4.56
N ASP A 111 13.25 14.43 4.45
CA ASP A 111 12.16 13.58 3.96
C ASP A 111 11.91 13.84 2.47
N ALA A 112 12.13 12.81 1.63
CA ALA A 112 11.84 12.85 0.20
C ALA A 112 10.38 12.44 -0.07
N TYR A 113 9.61 13.35 -0.64
CA TYR A 113 8.22 13.16 -1.07
C TYR A 113 8.23 12.82 -2.57
N VAL A 114 7.68 11.67 -2.98
CA VAL A 114 7.43 11.36 -4.39
C VAL A 114 5.92 11.27 -4.57
N ASP A 115 5.36 12.27 -5.24
CA ASP A 115 3.95 12.36 -5.66
C ASP A 115 3.90 12.02 -7.17
N GLU A 116 3.14 11.00 -7.58
CA GLU A 116 3.15 10.50 -8.96
C GLU A 116 2.23 11.26 -9.95
N ASP A 117 1.54 12.34 -9.56
CA ASP A 117 0.71 13.10 -10.52
C ASP A 117 1.12 14.58 -10.72
N ARG A 118 2.23 15.03 -10.12
CA ARG A 118 2.95 16.26 -10.53
C ARG A 118 4.45 16.09 -10.34
N ILE A 119 5.22 16.14 -11.43
CA ILE A 119 6.67 16.34 -11.36
C ILE A 119 6.93 17.70 -10.69
N SER A 120 7.38 17.68 -9.44
CA SER A 120 8.05 18.81 -8.79
C SER A 120 9.06 18.26 -7.80
N GLU A 121 10.32 18.21 -8.23
CA GLU A 121 11.45 18.00 -7.34
C GLU A 121 11.50 19.15 -6.32
N HIS A 122 11.17 18.88 -5.06
CA HIS A 122 11.48 19.79 -3.96
C HIS A 122 12.45 19.09 -3.00
N ILE A 123 13.74 19.42 -3.15
CA ILE A 123 14.80 19.06 -2.21
C ILE A 123 14.59 19.89 -0.93
N ILE A 124 14.30 19.26 0.21
CA ILE A 124 14.44 19.92 1.51
C ILE A 124 15.78 19.49 2.08
N LEU A 125 16.82 20.31 1.86
CA LEU A 125 18.15 20.06 2.41
C LEU A 125 18.07 19.96 3.91
N HIS A 126 18.82 19.00 4.42
CA HIS A 126 18.86 18.79 5.82
C HIS A 126 20.35 18.68 6.37
N SER A 127 20.79 19.55 7.31
CA SER A 127 22.17 19.89 7.77
C SER A 127 22.42 19.53 9.25
N LEU A 128 23.32 18.60 9.61
CA LEU A 128 23.61 18.13 10.99
C LEU A 128 24.83 18.76 11.68
N ASN A 129 24.74 19.08 13.00
CA ASN A 129 25.77 19.79 13.81
C ASN A 129 26.96 18.95 14.19
N GLU A 130 28.01 18.93 13.38
CA GLU A 130 29.28 18.29 13.74
C GLU A 130 30.33 19.31 14.17
N ARG A 131 29.97 20.17 15.12
CA ARG A 131 30.93 20.92 15.96
C ARG A 131 30.48 20.93 17.41
N TYR A 132 30.88 19.91 18.15
CA TYR A 132 31.57 19.99 19.45
C TYR A 132 31.63 18.58 20.08
N LYS A 133 32.72 17.86 19.82
CA LYS A 133 33.30 16.86 20.75
C LYS A 133 34.74 16.57 20.34
N SER A 134 35.59 17.59 20.47
CA SER A 134 37.01 17.35 20.70
C SER A 134 37.16 16.66 22.05
N ASP A 135 38.21 15.85 22.13
CA ASP A 135 38.89 15.42 23.35
C ASP A 135 38.32 14.19 24.10
N TRP A 136 38.82 12.99 23.77
CA TRP A 136 39.87 12.34 24.58
C TRP A 136 40.29 10.96 24.04
N LYS A 137 41.63 10.79 23.99
CA LYS A 137 42.41 9.54 24.06
C LYS A 137 42.59 8.69 22.79
N LYS A 138 43.77 8.88 22.19
CA LYS A 138 44.59 7.86 21.52
C LYS A 138 44.72 6.59 22.39
N PRO A 139 45.00 5.44 21.78
CA PRO A 139 46.27 4.81 22.11
C PRO A 139 47.11 4.42 20.88
N LEU A 140 48.40 4.67 21.05
CA LEU A 140 49.52 4.06 20.35
C LEU A 140 49.47 2.53 20.49
N TYR A 141 49.79 1.79 19.44
CA TYR A 141 50.74 0.67 19.55
C TYR A 141 51.41 0.42 18.20
N THR A 142 52.74 0.48 18.24
CA THR A 142 53.71 0.17 17.20
C THR A 142 54.12 -1.31 17.26
N SER A 143 54.11 -1.95 16.09
CA SER A 143 55.15 -2.79 15.46
C SER A 143 55.71 -4.09 16.06
N LEU A 144 55.99 -4.98 15.08
CA LEU A 144 57.07 -5.98 14.92
C LEU A 144 56.79 -7.45 15.34
N HIS A 145 56.70 -8.35 14.35
CA HIS A 145 57.87 -9.13 13.93
C HIS A 145 57.70 -9.78 12.54
N SER A 146 58.85 -9.84 11.86
CA SER A 146 59.13 -10.37 10.53
C SER A 146 59.33 -11.90 10.56
N GLY A 147 59.09 -12.59 9.44
CA GLY A 147 59.44 -14.00 9.27
C GLY A 147 59.07 -14.54 7.89
N ALA A 148 60.05 -14.55 7.00
CA ALA A 148 60.02 -15.09 5.63
C ALA A 148 59.67 -16.59 5.56
N PHE A 149 59.12 -17.04 4.42
CA PHE A 149 59.72 -18.09 3.57
C PHE A 149 58.85 -18.31 2.32
N GLU A 150 59.53 -18.42 1.17
CA GLU A 150 59.01 -18.70 -0.17
C GLU A 150 59.18 -20.22 -0.49
N PRO A 151 58.90 -20.73 -1.72
CA PRO A 151 57.98 -21.85 -2.00
C PRO A 151 58.67 -23.20 -2.28
N VAL A 152 57.85 -24.25 -2.53
CA VAL A 152 58.21 -25.44 -3.34
C VAL A 152 57.05 -25.76 -4.27
#